data_AF-A0A6N9A2G4-F1
#
_entry.id   AF-A0A6N9A2G4-F1
#
_cell.length_a   1.000
_cell.length_b   1.000
_cell.length_c   1.000
_cell.angle_alpha   90.00
_cell.angle_beta   90.00
_cell.angle_gamma   90.00
#
_symmetry.space_group_name_H-M   'P 1'
#
loop_
_entity.id
_entity.type
_entity.pdbx_description
1 polymer ?
#
loop_
_entity_poly.entity_id
_entity_poly.type
_entity_poly.pdbx_seq_one_letter_code
_entity_poly.pdbx_strand_id
1 'polypeptide(L)'
;MRGSAPGQFTMSPASAASPLRLSAFALLALQFYLAAPASAQLPYAVNGADLADASGEAIYANSCANCHGLDGTGVEPSLLAFEEEMPDFTDCDFAAREPDGDWIAVAHEGGPVRGFSEMMPAFRGALTVEQLERTMGYIRSLCTDDNWPRGELNLPRPLLTTKAYPEDEWVVEAGVDLEGDGAAMGAYVYERRYGPRSQVEVVIPYGWRGAHTESDGHDHAHGGGEGGGGGHGLGDIVLGVKHALYHSATSGTIFSLGGEVFVATGDEEAGLGAPGNKLEAYASFGQILPNDAFIQAQGGVEAPLYEDAANEVFGRFVLGATFTEGEWGRAWTPMVEVQAKHHMESGAETEFDLIPQVQVALNTRQHVLGNIGVLVPVGSGADEYARPMRLVVYVLLDWFDGGFFEGW
;
A
#
# COMPACT_ATOMS: atom_id res chain seq x y z
N MET A 1 -74.07 -1.08 -62.83
CA MET A 1 -74.30 -2.54 -62.71
C MET A 1 -74.57 -2.81 -61.24
N ARG A 2 -75.85 -2.73 -60.84
CA ARG A 2 -76.71 -3.87 -60.43
C ARG A 2 -76.07 -4.61 -59.24
N GLY A 3 -76.50 -4.40 -58.00
CA GLY A 3 -77.86 -4.61 -57.44
C GLY A 3 -77.78 -5.91 -56.62
N SER A 4 -78.31 -6.07 -55.40
CA SER A 4 -79.58 -5.70 -54.77
C SER A 4 -79.53 -6.25 -53.32
N ALA A 5 -79.78 -5.49 -52.25
CA ALA A 5 -81.06 -5.37 -51.48
C ALA A 5 -81.59 -6.71 -50.87
N PRO A 6 -82.52 -6.73 -49.89
CA PRO A 6 -83.20 -5.68 -49.10
C PRO A 6 -83.19 -5.97 -47.56
N GLY A 7 -83.62 -5.08 -46.65
CA GLY A 7 -85.01 -4.90 -46.19
C GLY A 7 -84.98 -4.63 -44.67
N GLN A 8 -85.49 -3.51 -44.16
CA GLN A 8 -86.88 -3.23 -43.72
C GLN A 8 -87.26 -3.82 -42.34
N PHE A 9 -88.13 -3.07 -41.64
CA PHE A 9 -88.86 -3.29 -40.37
C PHE A 9 -88.21 -2.68 -39.11
N THR A 10 -88.63 -1.53 -38.55
CA THR A 10 -89.93 -1.03 -38.00
C THR A 10 -90.29 -1.54 -36.61
N MET A 11 -90.72 -0.59 -35.76
CA MET A 11 -91.58 -0.69 -34.56
C MET A 11 -90.97 -1.38 -33.33
N SER A 12 -90.75 -0.66 -32.22
CA SER A 12 -91.70 -0.36 -31.12
C SER A 12 -92.28 -1.61 -30.45
N PRO A 13 -92.73 -1.59 -29.18
CA PRO A 13 -92.42 -0.72 -28.04
C PRO A 13 -92.25 -1.52 -26.73
N ALA A 14 -92.01 -0.79 -25.64
CA ALA A 14 -92.46 -1.01 -24.25
C ALA A 14 -92.87 -2.43 -23.79
N SER A 15 -92.22 -2.89 -22.72
CA SER A 15 -92.89 -3.54 -21.57
C SER A 15 -91.86 -3.63 -20.43
N ALA A 16 -91.96 -2.77 -19.42
CA ALA A 16 -92.77 -2.91 -18.21
C ALA A 16 -92.08 -3.71 -17.11
N ALA A 17 -92.28 -3.18 -15.90
CA ALA A 17 -92.20 -3.84 -14.60
C ALA A 17 -90.80 -4.14 -14.02
N SER A 18 -90.31 -3.15 -13.26
CA SER A 18 -89.74 -3.33 -11.91
C SER A 18 -90.53 -4.36 -11.07
N PRO A 19 -89.99 -4.98 -10.00
CA PRO A 19 -88.99 -4.41 -9.08
C PRO A 19 -87.97 -5.40 -8.46
N LEU A 20 -86.83 -4.92 -7.99
CA LEU A 20 -86.34 -5.16 -6.61
C LEU A 20 -84.91 -4.63 -6.41
N ARG A 21 -84.83 -3.64 -5.51
CA ARG A 21 -83.94 -3.54 -4.35
C ARG A 21 -82.41 -3.67 -4.52
N LEU A 22 -81.81 -2.50 -4.27
CA LEU A 22 -80.67 -2.23 -3.40
C LEU A 22 -79.36 -2.99 -3.67
N SER A 23 -78.38 -2.27 -4.19
CA SER A 23 -77.01 -2.33 -3.68
C SER A 23 -76.36 -0.96 -3.88
N ALA A 24 -75.60 -0.57 -2.85
CA ALA A 24 -75.10 0.75 -2.56
C ALA A 24 -74.10 1.30 -3.60
N PHE A 25 -73.69 2.56 -3.38
CA PHE A 25 -72.63 3.31 -4.07
C PHE A 25 -73.07 4.22 -5.22
N ALA A 26 -73.94 5.17 -4.90
CA ALA A 26 -73.87 6.51 -5.48
C ALA A 26 -73.48 7.49 -4.35
N LEU A 27 -72.67 8.49 -4.70
CA LEU A 27 -72.18 9.61 -3.88
C LEU A 27 -70.82 9.38 -3.21
N LEU A 28 -69.74 9.65 -3.94
CA LEU A 28 -68.59 10.44 -3.47
C LEU A 28 -67.60 10.62 -4.63
N ALA A 29 -68.01 11.39 -5.62
CA ALA A 29 -67.14 11.90 -6.69
C ALA A 29 -67.24 13.43 -6.70
N LEU A 30 -66.77 14.07 -5.62
CA LEU A 30 -66.34 15.46 -5.61
C LEU A 30 -65.65 15.76 -4.27
N GLN A 31 -64.53 16.49 -4.33
CA GLN A 31 -63.75 17.06 -3.22
C GLN A 31 -62.53 16.25 -2.73
N PHE A 32 -61.48 16.20 -3.57
CA PHE A 32 -60.11 16.33 -3.09
C PHE A 32 -59.33 17.20 -4.10
N TYR A 33 -59.53 18.51 -4.00
CA TYR A 33 -58.66 19.51 -4.60
C TYR A 33 -58.06 20.32 -3.44
N LEU A 34 -56.73 20.48 -3.49
CA LEU A 34 -55.85 21.23 -2.58
C LEU A 34 -55.35 20.47 -1.34
N ALA A 35 -54.49 19.47 -1.58
CA ALA A 35 -53.29 19.32 -0.77
C ALA A 35 -52.09 19.44 -1.73
N ALA A 36 -51.48 20.63 -1.77
CA ALA A 36 -50.13 20.75 -2.27
C ALA A 36 -49.25 19.81 -1.42
N PRO A 37 -48.32 19.04 -2.01
CA PRO A 37 -47.30 18.41 -1.18
C PRO A 37 -46.57 19.56 -0.50
N ALA A 38 -46.64 19.59 0.84
CA ALA A 38 -45.71 20.38 1.60
C ALA A 38 -44.33 19.98 1.11
N SER A 39 -43.64 20.90 0.45
CA SER A 39 -42.22 20.83 0.21
C SER A 39 -41.58 20.43 1.54
N ALA A 40 -41.04 19.21 1.60
CA ALA A 40 -40.18 18.78 2.68
C ALA A 40 -38.95 19.68 2.63
N GLN A 41 -39.03 20.82 3.30
CA GLN A 41 -37.85 21.59 3.68
C GLN A 41 -37.14 20.71 4.71
N LEU A 42 -36.07 20.04 4.28
CA LEU A 42 -35.16 19.37 5.20
C LEU A 42 -34.61 20.44 6.14
N PRO A 43 -34.89 20.39 7.46
CA PRO A 43 -34.24 21.26 8.41
C PRO A 43 -32.94 20.57 8.81
N TYR A 44 -31.91 20.61 7.97
CA TYR A 44 -30.58 20.14 8.36
C TYR A 44 -29.64 21.33 8.51
N ALA A 45 -29.93 22.15 9.51
CA ALA A 45 -28.91 22.89 10.23
C ALA A 45 -28.76 22.19 11.58
N VAL A 46 -27.92 21.15 11.59
CA VAL A 46 -27.63 20.35 12.77
C VAL A 46 -26.72 21.17 13.67
N ASN A 47 -27.19 21.54 14.87
CA ASN A 47 -26.32 22.13 15.89
C ASN A 47 -25.29 21.08 16.32
N GLY A 48 -24.03 21.47 16.59
CA GLY A 48 -22.94 20.53 16.95
C GLY A 48 -23.18 19.60 18.15
N ALA A 49 -24.26 19.80 18.91
CA ALA A 49 -24.72 18.87 19.96
C ALA A 49 -25.40 17.60 19.42
N ASP A 50 -25.80 17.57 18.15
CA ASP A 50 -26.64 16.51 17.53
C ASP A 50 -25.81 15.56 16.64
N LEU A 51 -24.48 15.79 16.54
CA LEU A 51 -23.55 14.86 15.86
C LEU A 51 -22.88 13.86 16.80
N ALA A 52 -23.03 14.00 18.13
CA ALA A 52 -22.34 13.15 19.10
C ALA A 52 -22.65 11.66 18.89
N ASP A 53 -23.92 11.34 18.61
CA ASP A 53 -24.43 9.98 18.35
C ASP A 53 -24.73 9.72 16.87
N ALA A 54 -24.37 10.65 15.97
CA ALA A 54 -24.63 10.49 14.55
C ALA A 54 -23.80 9.33 13.94
N SER A 55 -24.39 8.67 12.94
CA SER A 55 -23.68 7.67 12.13
C SER A 55 -22.58 8.32 11.29
N GLY A 56 -21.59 7.52 10.87
CA GLY A 56 -20.53 8.00 9.97
C GLY A 56 -21.07 8.58 8.66
N GLU A 57 -22.10 7.96 8.08
CA GLU A 57 -22.79 8.45 6.89
C GLU A 57 -23.44 9.83 7.13
N ALA A 58 -24.11 10.02 8.27
CA ALA A 58 -24.73 11.29 8.59
C ALA A 58 -23.67 12.38 8.79
N ILE A 59 -22.55 12.07 9.44
CA ILE A 59 -21.45 13.03 9.61
C ILE A 59 -20.84 13.38 8.25
N TYR A 60 -20.57 12.38 7.40
CA TYR A 60 -20.07 12.56 6.04
C TYR A 60 -20.98 13.48 5.21
N ALA A 61 -22.28 13.19 5.17
CA ALA A 61 -23.25 13.95 4.38
C ALA A 61 -23.36 15.42 4.82
N ASN A 62 -23.18 15.70 6.11
CA ASN A 62 -23.28 17.07 6.65
C ASN A 62 -21.95 17.84 6.59
N SER A 63 -20.80 17.15 6.64
CA SER A 63 -19.50 17.79 6.85
C SER A 63 -18.58 17.70 5.63
N CYS A 64 -18.60 16.60 4.90
CA CYS A 64 -17.61 16.27 3.87
C CYS A 64 -18.19 16.37 2.45
N ALA A 65 -19.46 16.00 2.27
CA ALA A 65 -20.08 15.80 0.95
C ALA A 65 -20.23 17.06 0.09
N ASN A 66 -20.08 18.26 0.65
CA ASN A 66 -20.10 19.51 -0.14
C ASN A 66 -18.94 19.59 -1.14
N CYS A 67 -17.80 18.98 -0.82
CA CYS A 67 -16.63 18.90 -1.70
C CYS A 67 -16.42 17.48 -2.21
N HIS A 68 -16.63 16.45 -1.37
CA HIS A 68 -16.40 15.05 -1.75
C HIS A 68 -17.60 14.37 -2.44
N GLY A 69 -18.72 15.07 -2.59
CA GLY A 69 -19.94 14.53 -3.18
C GLY A 69 -20.71 13.62 -2.22
N LEU A 70 -22.03 13.49 -2.39
CA LEU A 70 -22.84 12.57 -1.56
C LEU A 70 -22.56 11.10 -1.86
N ASP A 71 -22.09 10.80 -3.07
CA ASP A 71 -21.71 9.46 -3.52
C ASP A 71 -20.22 9.15 -3.33
N GLY A 72 -19.42 10.13 -2.86
CA GLY A 72 -17.98 9.98 -2.65
C GLY A 72 -17.12 10.10 -3.89
N THR A 73 -17.70 10.43 -5.05
CA THR A 73 -16.95 10.54 -6.32
C THR A 73 -16.19 11.85 -6.48
N GLY A 74 -16.36 12.80 -5.54
CA GLY A 74 -15.83 14.14 -5.64
C GLY A 74 -16.74 15.09 -6.43
N VAL A 75 -16.81 16.35 -6.02
CA VAL A 75 -17.47 17.40 -6.78
C VAL A 75 -16.50 17.96 -7.82
N GLU A 76 -16.98 18.13 -9.05
CA GLU A 76 -16.23 18.73 -10.15
C GLU A 76 -15.63 20.11 -9.77
N PRO A 77 -14.34 20.39 -10.05
CA PRO A 77 -13.70 21.65 -9.69
C PRO A 77 -14.42 22.90 -10.22
N SER A 78 -15.10 22.79 -11.37
CA SER A 78 -15.90 23.89 -11.94
C SER A 78 -17.09 24.34 -11.09
N LEU A 79 -17.52 23.51 -10.13
CA LEU A 79 -18.56 23.80 -9.14
C LEU A 79 -17.98 24.27 -7.81
N LEU A 80 -16.66 24.21 -7.66
CA LEU A 80 -15.91 24.64 -6.49
C LEU A 80 -15.24 26.00 -6.78
N ALA A 81 -14.76 26.66 -5.72
CA ALA A 81 -14.08 27.95 -5.82
C ALA A 81 -12.56 27.80 -5.99
N PHE A 82 -12.10 26.60 -6.39
CA PHE A 82 -10.70 26.20 -6.48
C PHE A 82 -10.54 25.09 -7.53
N GLU A 83 -9.31 24.86 -7.98
CA GLU A 83 -9.02 24.04 -9.17
C GLU A 83 -8.60 22.60 -8.83
N GLU A 84 -8.30 22.32 -7.57
CA GLU A 84 -7.89 20.99 -7.11
C GLU A 84 -8.98 19.94 -7.33
N GLU A 85 -8.59 18.82 -7.94
CA GLU A 85 -9.45 17.67 -8.13
C GLU A 85 -9.75 16.98 -6.80
N MET A 86 -11.00 16.56 -6.63
CA MET A 86 -11.43 15.84 -5.43
C MET A 86 -11.16 14.35 -5.59
N PRO A 87 -10.61 13.68 -4.57
CA PRO A 87 -10.41 12.24 -4.63
C PRO A 87 -11.75 11.51 -4.75
N ASP A 88 -11.77 10.47 -5.58
CA ASP A 88 -12.90 9.55 -5.72
C ASP A 88 -12.74 8.41 -4.70
N PHE A 89 -13.57 8.43 -3.65
CA PHE A 89 -13.56 7.41 -2.60
C PHE A 89 -14.20 6.08 -3.03
N THR A 90 -14.86 6.04 -4.20
CA THR A 90 -15.37 4.81 -4.80
C THR A 90 -14.32 4.06 -5.61
N ASP A 91 -13.24 4.75 -6.01
CA ASP A 91 -12.08 4.12 -6.65
C ASP A 91 -11.29 3.32 -5.62
N CYS A 92 -11.39 2.00 -5.72
CA CYS A 92 -10.70 1.09 -4.82
C CYS A 92 -9.18 1.06 -5.01
N ASP A 93 -8.66 1.44 -6.18
CA ASP A 93 -7.21 1.60 -6.34
C ASP A 93 -6.78 2.75 -5.43
N PHE A 94 -7.39 3.93 -5.53
CA PHE A 94 -7.05 5.04 -4.64
C PHE A 94 -7.38 4.76 -3.16
N ALA A 95 -8.65 4.48 -2.87
CA ALA A 95 -9.14 4.50 -1.50
C ALA A 95 -8.46 3.44 -0.64
N ALA A 96 -8.33 2.19 -1.11
CA ALA A 96 -7.90 1.10 -0.24
C ALA A 96 -6.45 1.20 0.23
N ARG A 97 -5.59 1.93 -0.49
CA ARG A 97 -4.13 1.94 -0.30
C ARG A 97 -3.65 2.85 0.81
N GLU A 98 -4.41 3.90 1.09
CA GLU A 98 -4.10 4.81 2.19
C GLU A 98 -4.61 4.27 3.53
N PRO A 99 -3.84 4.36 4.61
CA PRO A 99 -4.31 3.99 5.95
C PRO A 99 -5.29 5.02 6.49
N ASP A 100 -6.26 4.55 7.30
CA ASP A 100 -7.27 5.42 7.95
C ASP A 100 -6.62 6.55 8.77
N GLY A 101 -5.49 6.30 9.41
CA GLY A 101 -4.79 7.28 10.23
C GLY A 101 -4.44 8.57 9.49
N ASP A 102 -4.00 8.47 8.23
CA ASP A 102 -3.64 9.64 7.43
C ASP A 102 -4.86 10.44 6.98
N TRP A 103 -5.95 9.75 6.64
CA TRP A 103 -7.20 10.42 6.27
C TRP A 103 -7.85 11.10 7.47
N ILE A 104 -7.81 10.47 8.65
CA ILE A 104 -8.29 11.06 9.90
C ILE A 104 -7.42 12.26 10.27
N ALA A 105 -6.09 12.18 10.11
CA ALA A 105 -5.19 13.30 10.32
C ALA A 105 -5.58 14.50 9.44
N VAL A 106 -5.74 14.27 8.13
CA VAL A 106 -6.12 15.30 7.16
C VAL A 106 -7.50 15.88 7.45
N ALA A 107 -8.48 15.06 7.81
CA ALA A 107 -9.79 15.55 8.19
C ALA A 107 -9.73 16.37 9.49
N HIS A 108 -8.94 15.94 10.47
CA HIS A 108 -8.85 16.64 11.75
C HIS A 108 -8.09 17.97 11.63
N GLU A 109 -6.90 17.96 11.03
CA GLU A 109 -5.97 19.10 10.99
C GLU A 109 -6.01 19.91 9.69
N GLY A 110 -6.75 19.43 8.68
CA GLY A 110 -6.76 19.99 7.34
C GLY A 110 -5.62 19.45 6.47
N GLY A 111 -5.70 19.74 5.17
CA GLY A 111 -4.73 19.26 4.17
C GLY A 111 -3.24 19.50 4.53
N PRO A 112 -2.85 20.66 5.08
CA PRO A 112 -1.44 20.96 5.36
C PRO A 112 -0.73 19.99 6.31
N VAL A 113 -1.46 19.24 7.16
CA VAL A 113 -0.84 18.26 8.08
C VAL A 113 -0.13 17.11 7.35
N ARG A 114 -0.52 16.85 6.10
CA ARG A 114 0.13 15.90 5.17
C ARG A 114 0.59 16.61 3.89
N GLY A 115 0.85 17.91 3.96
CA GLY A 115 1.34 18.68 2.82
C GLY A 115 0.39 18.69 1.61
N PHE A 116 -0.92 18.62 1.86
CA PHE A 116 -1.97 18.87 0.86
C PHE A 116 -2.44 20.33 0.91
N SER A 117 -3.32 20.70 -0.03
CA SER A 117 -3.88 22.05 -0.15
C SER A 117 -4.66 22.47 1.11
N GLU A 118 -4.56 23.76 1.47
CA GLU A 118 -5.38 24.39 2.52
C GLU A 118 -6.88 24.37 2.20
N MET A 119 -7.25 24.06 0.96
CA MET A 119 -8.65 23.91 0.55
C MET A 119 -9.34 22.71 1.20
N MET A 120 -8.59 21.70 1.66
CA MET A 120 -9.13 20.68 2.57
C MET A 120 -9.14 21.25 3.99
N PRO A 121 -10.31 21.62 4.55
CA PRO A 121 -10.39 22.33 5.82
C PRO A 121 -10.13 21.42 7.01
N ALA A 122 -9.69 22.02 8.12
CA ALA A 122 -9.56 21.34 9.40
C ALA A 122 -10.91 21.23 10.12
N PHE A 123 -11.28 20.04 10.56
CA PHE A 123 -12.47 19.81 11.40
C PHE A 123 -12.17 19.76 12.90
N ARG A 124 -10.91 19.99 13.32
CA ARG A 124 -10.51 20.12 14.73
C ARG A 124 -11.44 21.08 15.47
N GLY A 125 -11.98 20.62 16.60
CA GLY A 125 -12.90 21.39 17.43
C GLY A 125 -14.36 21.40 16.95
N ALA A 126 -14.65 20.87 15.75
CA ALA A 126 -15.99 20.61 15.25
C ALA A 126 -16.36 19.12 15.32
N LEU A 127 -15.40 18.22 15.02
CA LEU A 127 -15.55 16.78 15.10
C LEU A 127 -14.47 16.17 16.01
N THR A 128 -14.82 15.15 16.78
CA THR A 128 -13.86 14.34 17.56
C THR A 128 -13.22 13.26 16.68
N VAL A 129 -12.09 12.70 17.13
CA VAL A 129 -11.44 11.58 16.43
C VAL A 129 -12.39 10.39 16.28
N GLU A 130 -13.17 10.06 17.31
CA GLU A 130 -14.13 8.94 17.24
C GLU A 130 -15.27 9.20 16.23
N GLN A 131 -15.64 10.47 16.00
CA GLN A 131 -16.58 10.84 14.95
C GLN A 131 -15.95 10.69 13.56
N LEU A 132 -14.67 11.04 13.41
CA LEU A 132 -13.93 10.87 12.17
C LEU A 132 -13.69 9.39 11.85
N GLU A 133 -13.36 8.55 12.84
CA GLU A 133 -13.26 7.09 12.69
C GLU A 133 -14.57 6.46 12.19
N ARG A 134 -15.72 6.88 12.77
CA ARG A 134 -17.03 6.43 12.28
C ARG A 134 -17.28 6.87 10.83
N THR A 135 -16.90 8.10 10.50
CA THR A 135 -17.02 8.66 9.14
C THR A 135 -16.14 7.88 8.17
N MET A 136 -14.92 7.54 8.57
CA MET A 136 -14.02 6.69 7.79
C MET A 136 -14.63 5.31 7.54
N GLY A 137 -15.27 4.70 8.53
CA GLY A 137 -16.01 3.45 8.34
C GLY A 137 -17.07 3.53 7.23
N TYR A 138 -17.77 4.66 7.09
CA TYR A 138 -18.68 4.90 5.96
C TYR A 138 -17.93 5.09 4.65
N ILE A 139 -16.90 5.94 4.62
CA ILE A 139 -16.07 6.18 3.43
C ILE A 139 -15.50 4.85 2.89
N ARG A 140 -15.05 3.95 3.77
CA ARG A 140 -14.54 2.63 3.38
C ARG A 140 -15.59 1.70 2.78
N SER A 141 -16.89 1.96 3.02
CA SER A 141 -17.97 1.20 2.40
C SER A 141 -18.27 1.60 0.96
N LEU A 142 -17.70 2.73 0.49
CA LEU A 142 -17.90 3.24 -0.87
C LEU A 142 -17.04 2.48 -1.89
N CYS A 143 -15.84 2.03 -1.50
CA CYS A 143 -15.09 1.04 -2.24
C CYS A 143 -15.63 -0.38 -1.92
N THR A 144 -16.16 -1.07 -2.92
CA THR A 144 -16.83 -2.37 -2.73
C THR A 144 -15.97 -3.58 -3.10
N ASP A 145 -14.78 -3.39 -3.65
CA ASP A 145 -13.88 -4.49 -4.02
C ASP A 145 -12.95 -4.87 -2.87
N ASP A 146 -13.28 -5.97 -2.19
CA ASP A 146 -12.51 -6.53 -1.08
C ASP A 146 -11.19 -7.19 -1.53
N ASN A 147 -10.89 -7.21 -2.83
CA ASN A 147 -9.61 -7.71 -3.31
C ASN A 147 -8.47 -6.78 -2.94
N TRP A 148 -8.69 -5.49 -2.74
CA TRP A 148 -7.65 -4.53 -2.42
C TRP A 148 -7.17 -4.66 -0.97
N PRO A 149 -5.87 -4.96 -0.74
CA PRO A 149 -5.27 -4.89 0.58
C PRO A 149 -5.32 -3.47 1.12
N ARG A 150 -5.76 -3.37 2.35
CA ARG A 150 -5.91 -2.15 3.13
C ARG A 150 -4.56 -1.52 3.49
N GLY A 151 -4.42 -0.20 3.33
CA GLY A 151 -3.20 0.57 3.57
C GLY A 151 -2.56 0.39 4.93
N GLU A 152 -3.38 0.06 5.95
CA GLU A 152 -2.90 -0.29 7.28
C GLU A 152 -1.97 -1.51 7.28
N LEU A 153 -2.06 -2.37 6.26
CA LEU A 153 -1.21 -3.54 6.07
C LEU A 153 0.11 -3.22 5.34
N ASN A 154 0.30 -1.98 4.86
CA ASN A 154 1.57 -1.50 4.33
C ASN A 154 2.53 -1.21 5.50
N LEU A 155 3.05 -2.28 6.10
CA LEU A 155 3.94 -2.18 7.24
C LEU A 155 5.27 -1.51 6.84
N PRO A 156 5.97 -0.85 7.79
CA PRO A 156 7.27 -0.22 7.53
C PRO A 156 8.28 -1.16 6.86
N ARG A 157 8.98 -0.68 5.81
CA ARG A 157 9.98 -1.47 5.04
C ARG A 157 11.24 -1.76 5.89
N PRO A 158 11.54 -3.02 6.20
CA PRO A 158 12.82 -3.41 6.82
C PRO A 158 14.00 -3.25 5.86
N LEU A 159 15.23 -3.46 6.33
CA LEU A 159 16.42 -3.35 5.49
C LEU A 159 16.62 -4.57 4.58
N LEU A 160 16.24 -5.78 5.02
CA LEU A 160 16.44 -7.00 4.24
C LEU A 160 15.13 -7.71 3.90
N THR A 161 14.16 -7.72 4.80
CA THR A 161 12.90 -8.47 4.66
C THR A 161 11.98 -7.80 3.66
N THR A 162 11.55 -8.55 2.63
CA THR A 162 10.56 -8.07 1.67
C THR A 162 9.18 -7.96 2.32
N LYS A 163 8.51 -6.83 2.12
CA LYS A 163 7.15 -6.59 2.59
C LYS A 163 6.16 -7.53 1.92
N ALA A 164 5.16 -8.00 2.68
CA ALA A 164 4.06 -8.77 2.12
C ALA A 164 3.08 -7.90 1.32
N TYR A 165 2.97 -6.62 1.62
CA TYR A 165 2.06 -5.70 0.95
C TYR A 165 2.49 -5.46 -0.52
N PRO A 166 1.55 -5.35 -1.49
CA PRO A 166 1.91 -4.98 -2.86
C PRO A 166 2.25 -3.49 -2.95
N GLU A 167 3.40 -3.15 -3.49
CA GLU A 167 3.99 -1.83 -3.40
C GLU A 167 3.96 -1.04 -4.72
N ASP A 168 4.05 0.27 -4.58
CA ASP A 168 4.34 1.21 -5.65
C ASP A 168 5.45 2.15 -5.16
N GLU A 169 6.66 1.59 -5.06
CA GLU A 169 7.80 2.24 -4.41
C GLU A 169 9.00 2.39 -5.35
N TRP A 170 9.72 3.50 -5.18
CA TRP A 170 11.11 3.64 -5.60
C TRP A 170 12.00 3.61 -4.38
N VAL A 171 13.00 2.74 -4.37
CA VAL A 171 13.97 2.68 -3.28
C VAL A 171 15.38 2.84 -3.80
N VAL A 172 16.16 3.68 -3.14
CA VAL A 172 17.60 3.75 -3.31
C VAL A 172 18.22 3.30 -2.01
N GLU A 173 18.87 2.15 -2.03
CA GLU A 173 19.58 1.60 -0.88
C GLU A 173 21.08 1.64 -1.09
N ALA A 174 21.82 1.78 -0.01
CA ALA A 174 23.27 1.77 0.02
C ALA A 174 23.75 1.12 1.32
N GLY A 175 24.88 0.42 1.25
CA GLY A 175 25.54 -0.18 2.39
C GLY A 175 27.04 -0.11 2.24
N VAL A 176 27.73 0.03 3.36
CA VAL A 176 29.20 0.10 3.43
C VAL A 176 29.70 -0.82 4.54
N ASP A 177 30.69 -1.65 4.20
CA ASP A 177 31.37 -2.49 5.19
C ASP A 177 32.17 -1.60 6.16
N LEU A 178 32.03 -1.85 7.46
CA LEU A 178 32.63 -1.04 8.52
C LEU A 178 34.06 -1.49 8.86
N GLU A 179 34.43 -2.70 8.43
CA GLU A 179 35.76 -3.26 8.50
C GLU A 179 36.32 -3.54 7.10
N GLY A 180 37.65 -3.68 7.00
CA GLY A 180 38.34 -3.93 5.73
C GLY A 180 38.42 -2.68 4.83
N ASP A 181 38.44 -2.89 3.51
CA ASP A 181 38.66 -1.83 2.50
C ASP A 181 37.42 -0.95 2.23
N GLY A 182 36.34 -1.11 3.02
CA GLY A 182 35.14 -0.28 2.94
C GLY A 182 34.35 -0.49 1.65
N ALA A 183 34.13 -1.75 1.25
CA ALA A 183 33.32 -2.06 0.08
C ALA A 183 31.93 -1.43 0.23
N ALA A 184 31.48 -0.77 -0.83
CA ALA A 184 30.20 -0.09 -0.89
C ALA A 184 29.32 -0.78 -1.92
N MET A 185 28.07 -1.04 -1.57
CA MET A 185 27.08 -1.63 -2.47
C MET A 185 25.73 -1.00 -2.25
N GLY A 186 24.82 -1.18 -3.18
CA GLY A 186 23.47 -0.68 -3.07
C GLY A 186 22.63 -1.19 -4.21
N ALA A 187 21.39 -0.72 -4.25
CA ALA A 187 20.49 -1.03 -5.35
C ALA A 187 19.51 0.11 -5.61
N TYR A 188 19.05 0.15 -6.85
CA TYR A 188 17.81 0.83 -7.21
C TYR A 188 16.72 -0.22 -7.28
N VAL A 189 15.66 -0.05 -6.50
CA VAL A 189 14.49 -0.92 -6.51
C VAL A 189 13.32 -0.13 -7.08
N TYR A 190 12.63 -0.71 -8.04
CA TYR A 190 11.37 -0.21 -8.56
C TYR A 190 10.30 -1.28 -8.41
N GLU A 191 9.28 -0.97 -7.62
CA GLU A 191 8.10 -1.82 -7.44
C GLU A 191 6.89 -1.14 -8.06
N ARG A 192 6.07 -1.95 -8.72
CA ARG A 192 4.81 -1.49 -9.31
C ARG A 192 3.73 -2.52 -9.16
N ARG A 193 2.63 -2.12 -8.55
CA ARG A 193 1.40 -2.88 -8.47
C ARG A 193 0.73 -3.00 -9.84
N TYR A 194 0.10 -4.15 -10.07
CA TYR A 194 -0.84 -4.37 -11.16
C TYR A 194 -2.08 -5.12 -10.66
N GLY A 195 -3.22 -4.45 -10.75
CA GLY A 195 -4.46 -4.91 -10.13
C GLY A 195 -4.37 -4.93 -8.60
N PRO A 196 -5.35 -5.56 -7.92
CA PRO A 196 -5.51 -5.36 -6.48
C PRO A 196 -4.40 -5.99 -5.62
N ARG A 197 -3.82 -7.11 -6.07
CA ARG A 197 -3.03 -8.01 -5.20
C ARG A 197 -1.66 -8.38 -5.74
N SER A 198 -1.25 -7.87 -6.90
CA SER A 198 0.00 -8.30 -7.53
C SER A 198 0.92 -7.12 -7.78
N GLN A 199 2.24 -7.36 -7.75
CA GLN A 199 3.24 -6.40 -8.17
C GLN A 199 4.31 -7.06 -9.04
N VAL A 200 4.95 -6.25 -9.86
CA VAL A 200 6.25 -6.55 -10.47
C VAL A 200 7.32 -5.72 -9.77
N GLU A 201 8.54 -6.23 -9.78
CA GLU A 201 9.70 -5.58 -9.19
C GLU A 201 10.90 -5.66 -10.14
N VAL A 202 11.70 -4.60 -10.17
CA VAL A 202 12.99 -4.56 -10.84
C VAL A 202 14.03 -4.02 -9.86
N VAL A 203 15.08 -4.80 -9.62
CA VAL A 203 16.22 -4.40 -8.79
C VAL A 203 17.46 -4.26 -9.66
N ILE A 204 18.17 -3.16 -9.54
CA ILE A 204 19.43 -2.88 -10.23
C ILE A 204 20.51 -2.67 -9.16
N PRO A 205 21.25 -3.74 -8.80
CA PRO A 205 22.35 -3.61 -7.86
C PRO A 205 23.51 -2.81 -8.46
N TYR A 206 24.22 -2.11 -7.62
CA TYR A 206 25.47 -1.43 -7.96
C TYR A 206 26.48 -1.59 -6.83
N GLY A 207 27.76 -1.55 -7.15
CA GLY A 207 28.78 -1.72 -6.13
C GLY A 207 30.14 -1.21 -6.55
N TRP A 208 30.96 -1.01 -5.53
CA TRP A 208 32.37 -0.69 -5.61
C TRP A 208 33.14 -1.53 -4.60
N ARG A 209 34.17 -2.23 -5.08
CA ARG A 209 35.16 -2.92 -4.24
C ARG A 209 36.53 -2.25 -4.42
N GLY A 210 37.20 -2.01 -3.30
CA GLY A 210 38.60 -1.55 -3.30
C GLY A 210 39.51 -2.56 -3.98
N ALA A 211 40.54 -2.08 -4.69
CA ALA A 211 41.60 -2.93 -5.20
C ALA A 211 42.58 -3.21 -4.06
N HIS A 212 42.97 -4.47 -3.84
CA HIS A 212 44.13 -4.77 -3.01
C HIS A 212 45.37 -4.07 -3.59
N THR A 213 45.95 -3.15 -2.82
CA THR A 213 47.39 -2.84 -2.89
C THR A 213 48.02 -3.12 -1.53
N GLU A 214 48.27 -4.38 -1.23
CA GLU A 214 49.41 -4.70 -0.36
C GLU A 214 50.66 -4.74 -1.24
N SER A 215 51.31 -3.57 -1.32
CA SER A 215 52.75 -3.51 -1.48
C SER A 215 53.37 -3.54 -0.09
N ASP A 216 53.86 -4.69 0.36
CA ASP A 216 54.99 -4.76 1.28
C ASP A 216 55.85 -5.98 0.92
N GLY A 217 57.13 -5.72 0.68
CA GLY A 217 57.98 -6.51 -0.19
C GLY A 217 58.67 -7.72 0.44
N HIS A 218 58.90 -8.75 -0.37
CA HIS A 218 60.23 -9.16 -0.84
C HIS A 218 60.13 -10.40 -1.76
N ASP A 219 60.73 -10.27 -2.94
CA ASP A 219 61.38 -11.33 -3.74
C ASP A 219 60.61 -12.61 -4.19
N HIS A 220 60.29 -12.64 -5.49
CA HIS A 220 60.70 -13.64 -6.52
C HIS A 220 59.58 -14.11 -7.48
N ALA A 221 59.59 -13.49 -8.66
CA ALA A 221 59.60 -14.08 -10.01
C ALA A 221 58.72 -15.31 -10.39
N HIS A 222 57.88 -15.04 -11.41
CA HIS A 222 57.36 -15.91 -12.49
C HIS A 222 56.03 -16.67 -12.29
N GLY A 223 54.98 -16.17 -12.98
CA GLY A 223 53.83 -16.96 -13.44
C GLY A 223 52.54 -16.14 -13.48
N GLY A 224 52.11 -15.73 -14.68
CA GLY A 224 51.03 -14.76 -14.90
C GLY A 224 49.64 -15.14 -14.35
N GLY A 225 48.87 -14.10 -14.03
CA GLY A 225 47.49 -14.14 -13.55
C GLY A 225 47.15 -12.82 -12.87
N GLU A 226 47.08 -11.74 -13.64
CA GLU A 226 46.51 -10.46 -13.21
C GLU A 226 45.03 -10.66 -12.84
N GLY A 227 44.62 -10.15 -11.69
CA GLY A 227 43.21 -10.21 -11.26
C GLY A 227 42.92 -9.59 -9.90
N GLY A 228 43.78 -8.70 -9.39
CA GLY A 228 43.48 -7.87 -8.22
C GLY A 228 42.68 -6.64 -8.65
N GLY A 229 41.54 -6.83 -9.31
CA GLY A 229 40.74 -5.76 -9.88
C GLY A 229 39.74 -5.22 -8.88
N GLY A 230 40.07 -4.14 -8.19
CA GLY A 230 39.01 -3.29 -7.63
C GLY A 230 38.10 -2.82 -8.76
N GLY A 231 36.81 -3.12 -8.66
CA GLY A 231 35.82 -2.90 -9.70
C GLY A 231 34.68 -2.01 -9.20
N HIS A 232 34.13 -1.20 -10.10
CA HIS A 232 32.85 -0.53 -9.92
C HIS A 232 31.93 -0.95 -11.05
N GLY A 233 30.65 -1.15 -10.78
CA GLY A 233 29.72 -1.57 -11.81
C GLY A 233 28.37 -1.94 -11.27
N LEU A 234 27.53 -2.43 -12.18
CA LEU A 234 26.24 -3.00 -11.86
C LEU A 234 26.41 -4.47 -11.48
N GLY A 235 25.59 -4.93 -10.55
CA GLY A 235 25.42 -6.35 -10.28
C GLY A 235 24.30 -6.97 -11.11
N ASP A 236 23.94 -8.19 -10.77
CA ASP A 236 22.88 -8.92 -11.46
C ASP A 236 21.51 -8.28 -11.28
N ILE A 237 20.89 -7.88 -12.39
CA ILE A 237 19.53 -7.35 -12.40
C ILE A 237 18.56 -8.43 -11.89
N VAL A 238 17.66 -8.04 -10.99
CA VAL A 238 16.61 -8.92 -10.46
C VAL A 238 15.26 -8.50 -11.01
N LEU A 239 14.48 -9.49 -11.45
CA LEU A 239 13.10 -9.32 -11.87
C LEU A 239 12.20 -10.13 -10.96
N GLY A 240 11.31 -9.45 -10.24
CA GLY A 240 10.42 -10.06 -9.25
C GLY A 240 8.95 -9.98 -9.63
N VAL A 241 8.19 -10.95 -9.15
CA VAL A 241 6.73 -10.89 -9.08
C VAL A 241 6.27 -11.31 -7.68
N LYS A 242 5.28 -10.62 -7.15
CA LYS A 242 4.68 -10.95 -5.84
C LYS A 242 3.16 -10.85 -5.93
N HIS A 243 2.49 -11.75 -5.22
CA HIS A 243 1.03 -11.81 -5.16
C HIS A 243 0.55 -12.05 -3.72
N ALA A 244 -0.30 -11.14 -3.23
CA ALA A 244 -0.97 -11.26 -1.95
C ALA A 244 -2.09 -12.30 -2.01
N LEU A 245 -1.89 -13.43 -1.32
CA LEU A 245 -2.85 -14.53 -1.27
C LEU A 245 -3.91 -14.32 -0.20
N TYR A 246 -3.56 -13.60 0.86
CA TYR A 246 -4.45 -13.36 1.99
C TYR A 246 -4.17 -11.98 2.57
N HIS A 247 -5.24 -11.27 2.92
CA HIS A 247 -5.18 -10.03 3.68
C HIS A 247 -6.44 -9.88 4.53
N SER A 248 -6.31 -9.21 5.68
CA SER A 248 -7.43 -8.81 6.52
C SER A 248 -7.01 -7.64 7.40
N ALA A 249 -7.64 -6.48 7.19
CA ALA A 249 -7.44 -5.32 8.07
C ALA A 249 -7.98 -5.58 9.49
N THR A 250 -9.04 -6.38 9.63
CA THR A 250 -9.61 -6.69 10.95
C THR A 250 -8.66 -7.48 11.83
N SER A 251 -7.97 -8.49 11.28
CA SER A 251 -6.94 -9.21 12.03
C SER A 251 -5.58 -8.54 11.94
N GLY A 252 -5.39 -7.55 11.06
CA GLY A 252 -4.12 -6.90 10.79
C GLY A 252 -3.11 -7.81 10.10
N THR A 253 -3.56 -8.78 9.30
CA THR A 253 -2.70 -9.85 8.76
C THR A 253 -2.62 -9.75 7.24
N ILE A 254 -1.43 -10.00 6.69
CA ILE A 254 -1.21 -10.13 5.24
C ILE A 254 -0.20 -11.25 4.94
N PHE A 255 -0.42 -11.96 3.84
CA PHE A 255 0.45 -13.03 3.38
C PHE A 255 0.54 -13.07 1.85
N SER A 256 1.77 -13.18 1.35
CA SER A 256 2.07 -13.14 -0.08
C SER A 256 3.09 -14.21 -0.45
N LEU A 257 3.02 -14.65 -1.70
CA LEU A 257 4.08 -15.43 -2.33
C LEU A 257 4.74 -14.59 -3.41
N GLY A 258 6.04 -14.76 -3.57
CA GLY A 258 6.79 -14.13 -4.65
C GLY A 258 7.82 -15.06 -5.25
N GLY A 259 8.34 -14.62 -6.38
CA GLY A 259 9.46 -15.26 -7.03
C GLY A 259 10.27 -14.25 -7.82
N GLU A 260 11.58 -14.45 -7.83
CA GLU A 260 12.55 -13.56 -8.43
C GLU A 260 13.48 -14.33 -9.36
N VAL A 261 13.91 -13.67 -10.42
CA VAL A 261 14.94 -14.16 -11.33
C VAL A 261 16.10 -13.19 -11.27
N PHE A 262 17.27 -13.69 -10.87
CA PHE A 262 18.54 -12.98 -10.91
C PHE A 262 19.18 -13.27 -12.26
N VAL A 263 19.34 -12.23 -13.08
CA VAL A 263 19.88 -12.35 -14.43
C VAL A 263 21.37 -12.02 -14.38
N ALA A 264 22.22 -12.97 -14.76
CA ALA A 264 23.68 -12.83 -14.80
C ALA A 264 24.10 -11.74 -15.79
N THR A 265 24.10 -10.51 -15.30
CA THR A 265 24.33 -9.26 -16.05
C THR A 265 25.42 -8.42 -15.42
N GLY A 266 25.76 -8.70 -14.16
CA GLY A 266 26.90 -8.13 -13.48
C GLY A 266 28.21 -8.70 -13.99
N ASP A 267 29.29 -7.98 -13.73
CA ASP A 267 30.64 -8.38 -14.08
C ASP A 267 31.15 -9.44 -13.09
N GLU A 268 31.27 -10.70 -13.53
CA GLU A 268 31.81 -11.81 -12.74
C GLU A 268 33.28 -11.58 -12.34
N GLU A 269 34.10 -11.03 -13.25
CA GLU A 269 35.53 -10.79 -13.00
C GLU A 269 35.74 -9.70 -11.93
N ALA A 270 34.84 -8.71 -11.88
CA ALA A 270 34.79 -7.70 -10.82
C ALA A 270 34.09 -8.21 -9.53
N GLY A 271 33.57 -9.45 -9.55
CA GLY A 271 32.82 -10.04 -8.44
C GLY A 271 31.48 -9.36 -8.17
N LEU A 272 30.91 -8.68 -9.17
CA LEU A 272 29.64 -7.94 -9.10
C LEU A 272 28.46 -8.79 -9.60
N GLY A 273 28.69 -9.84 -10.39
CA GLY A 273 27.67 -10.78 -10.85
C GLY A 273 28.02 -12.23 -10.54
N ALA A 274 27.02 -13.11 -10.57
CA ALA A 274 27.18 -14.55 -10.47
C ALA A 274 27.53 -15.19 -11.83
N PRO A 275 28.11 -16.40 -11.85
CA PRO A 275 28.45 -17.11 -13.09
C PRO A 275 27.24 -17.48 -13.98
N GLY A 276 26.03 -17.39 -13.43
CA GLY A 276 24.80 -17.69 -14.14
C GLY A 276 23.56 -17.25 -13.39
N ASN A 277 22.40 -17.45 -14.01
CA ASN A 277 21.13 -17.00 -13.46
C ASN A 277 20.76 -17.74 -12.17
N LYS A 278 19.95 -17.12 -11.32
CA LYS A 278 19.37 -17.75 -10.12
C LYS A 278 17.87 -17.53 -10.07
N LEU A 279 17.15 -18.43 -9.40
CA LEU A 279 15.73 -18.28 -9.09
C LEU A 279 15.56 -18.22 -7.58
N GLU A 280 14.76 -17.29 -7.10
CA GLU A 280 14.27 -17.29 -5.73
C GLU A 280 12.76 -17.52 -5.72
N ALA A 281 12.28 -18.34 -4.79
CA ALA A 281 10.87 -18.43 -4.45
C ALA A 281 10.70 -18.20 -2.96
N TYR A 282 9.77 -17.34 -2.57
CA TYR A 282 9.59 -16.95 -1.18
C TYR A 282 8.13 -16.78 -0.79
N ALA A 283 7.91 -16.81 0.51
CA ALA A 283 6.69 -16.38 1.17
C ALA A 283 7.01 -15.22 2.12
N SER A 284 6.13 -14.24 2.20
CA SER A 284 6.24 -13.06 3.06
C SER A 284 4.96 -12.88 3.87
N PHE A 285 5.09 -12.51 5.14
CA PHE A 285 4.01 -12.38 6.12
C PHE A 285 4.16 -11.07 6.89
N GLY A 286 3.02 -10.41 7.16
CA GLY A 286 2.93 -9.24 8.01
C GLY A 286 1.77 -9.34 9.00
N GLN A 287 1.99 -8.86 10.22
CA GLN A 287 0.98 -8.84 11.28
C GLN A 287 1.10 -7.57 12.11
N ILE A 288 0.04 -6.75 12.12
CA ILE A 288 -0.14 -5.64 13.05
C ILE A 288 -0.41 -6.21 14.45
N LEU A 289 0.21 -5.62 15.45
CA LEU A 289 0.05 -5.92 16.86
C LEU A 289 -0.49 -4.67 17.59
N PRO A 290 -1.00 -4.80 18.83
CA PRO A 290 -1.46 -3.64 19.59
C PRO A 290 -0.37 -2.58 19.81
N ASN A 291 -0.79 -1.32 19.93
CA ASN A 291 0.08 -0.14 20.13
C ASN A 291 1.07 0.09 18.98
N ASP A 292 0.58 0.00 17.73
CA ASP A 292 1.36 0.25 16.50
C ASP A 292 2.63 -0.60 16.37
N ALA A 293 2.68 -1.71 17.12
CA ALA A 293 3.70 -2.74 16.98
C ALA A 293 3.36 -3.65 15.81
N PHE A 294 4.36 -4.35 15.27
CA PHE A 294 4.15 -5.30 14.20
C PHE A 294 5.24 -6.36 14.16
N ILE A 295 4.93 -7.48 13.51
CA ILE A 295 5.92 -8.44 13.06
C ILE A 295 5.85 -8.61 11.54
N GLN A 296 7.01 -8.84 10.94
CA GLN A 296 7.13 -9.28 9.55
C GLN A 296 8.01 -10.51 9.49
N ALA A 297 7.76 -11.41 8.54
CA ALA A 297 8.58 -12.58 8.33
C ALA A 297 8.66 -12.91 6.83
N GLN A 298 9.80 -13.43 6.40
CA GLN A 298 10.00 -13.91 5.04
C GLN A 298 10.77 -15.22 5.10
N GLY A 299 10.44 -16.16 4.24
CA GLY A 299 11.20 -17.40 4.09
C GLY A 299 11.18 -17.86 2.65
N GLY A 300 12.31 -18.37 2.17
CA GLY A 300 12.46 -18.71 0.77
C GLY A 300 13.61 -19.65 0.48
N VAL A 301 13.72 -19.98 -0.80
CA VAL A 301 14.78 -20.82 -1.36
C VAL A 301 15.34 -20.11 -2.57
N GLU A 302 16.66 -19.96 -2.62
CA GLU A 302 17.41 -19.54 -3.79
C GLU A 302 18.01 -20.78 -4.47
N ALA A 303 17.80 -20.91 -5.78
CA ALA A 303 18.24 -22.02 -6.61
C ALA A 303 19.08 -21.48 -7.78
N PRO A 304 20.41 -21.68 -7.76
CA PRO A 304 21.26 -21.41 -8.91
C PRO A 304 20.85 -22.22 -10.14
N LEU A 305 20.88 -21.61 -11.33
CA LEU A 305 20.62 -22.26 -12.62
C LEU A 305 21.92 -22.56 -13.40
N TYR A 306 23.04 -22.64 -12.69
CA TYR A 306 24.36 -22.98 -13.21
C TYR A 306 24.99 -24.12 -12.38
N GLU A 307 26.04 -24.73 -12.92
CA GLU A 307 26.69 -25.89 -12.30
C GLU A 307 27.50 -25.51 -11.04
N ASP A 308 27.77 -26.49 -10.18
CA ASP A 308 28.67 -26.37 -9.02
C ASP A 308 28.28 -25.32 -7.95
N ALA A 309 27.00 -24.91 -7.89
CA ALA A 309 26.46 -24.07 -6.82
C ALA A 309 25.35 -24.79 -6.04
N ALA A 310 25.37 -24.67 -4.71
CA ALA A 310 24.35 -25.21 -3.83
C ALA A 310 23.14 -24.27 -3.74
N ASN A 311 21.96 -24.84 -3.56
CA ASN A 311 20.77 -24.06 -3.20
C ASN A 311 20.96 -23.42 -1.82
N GLU A 312 20.35 -22.27 -1.59
CA GLU A 312 20.31 -21.62 -0.28
C GLU A 312 18.86 -21.59 0.24
N VAL A 313 18.68 -21.85 1.53
CA VAL A 313 17.42 -21.55 2.22
C VAL A 313 17.64 -20.39 3.16
N PHE A 314 16.66 -19.51 3.26
CA PHE A 314 16.74 -18.37 4.16
C PHE A 314 15.44 -18.14 4.93
N GLY A 315 15.58 -17.52 6.08
CA GLY A 315 14.48 -17.01 6.89
C GLY A 315 14.83 -15.64 7.45
N ARG A 316 13.86 -14.74 7.46
CA ARG A 316 13.98 -13.39 8.02
C ARG A 316 12.79 -13.12 8.93
N PHE A 317 13.04 -12.39 10.01
CA PHE A 317 12.02 -11.99 10.97
C PHE A 317 12.29 -10.57 11.45
N VAL A 318 11.24 -9.78 11.60
CA VAL A 318 11.30 -8.40 12.05
C VAL A 318 10.27 -8.18 13.15
N LEU A 319 10.69 -7.49 14.21
CA LEU A 319 9.82 -6.93 15.23
C LEU A 319 10.04 -5.41 15.26
N GLY A 320 8.96 -4.65 15.18
CA GLY A 320 9.02 -3.19 15.20
C GLY A 320 7.82 -2.57 15.89
N ALA A 321 7.91 -1.26 16.12
CA ALA A 321 6.78 -0.43 16.53
C ALA A 321 6.96 0.98 15.97
N THR A 322 5.85 1.60 15.54
CA THR A 322 5.84 2.97 15.03
C THR A 322 5.44 3.94 16.14
N PHE A 323 6.13 5.07 16.22
CA PHE A 323 5.85 6.16 17.14
C PHE A 323 5.64 7.44 16.34
N THR A 324 4.50 8.09 16.55
CA THR A 324 4.17 9.37 15.92
C THR A 324 4.58 10.53 16.85
N GLU A 325 5.28 11.52 16.31
CA GLU A 325 5.62 12.74 17.05
C GLU A 325 4.37 13.58 17.29
N GLY A 326 3.96 13.75 18.55
CA GLY A 326 2.68 14.36 18.86
C GLY A 326 1.52 13.48 18.41
N GLU A 327 0.43 14.09 17.94
CA GLU A 327 -0.76 13.35 17.50
C GLU A 327 -0.68 12.93 16.02
N TRP A 328 -0.15 13.82 15.16
CA TRP A 328 -0.16 13.67 13.70
C TRP A 328 1.19 13.93 13.03
N GLY A 329 2.25 14.11 13.82
CA GLY A 329 3.57 14.48 13.32
C GLY A 329 4.32 13.30 12.72
N ARG A 330 5.65 13.43 12.68
CA ARG A 330 6.55 12.49 12.01
C ARG A 330 6.49 11.09 12.61
N ALA A 331 6.41 10.06 11.76
CA ALA A 331 6.52 8.67 12.17
C ALA A 331 7.99 8.24 12.33
N TRP A 332 8.28 7.54 13.42
CA TRP A 332 9.56 6.92 13.76
C TRP A 332 9.34 5.45 14.06
N THR A 333 10.06 4.57 13.37
CA THR A 333 9.84 3.13 13.46
C THR A 333 11.15 2.39 13.75
N PRO A 334 11.55 2.28 15.03
CA PRO A 334 12.61 1.37 15.42
C PRO A 334 12.19 -0.08 15.16
N MET A 335 13.11 -0.86 14.61
CA MET A 335 12.93 -2.28 14.32
C MET A 335 14.17 -3.07 14.73
N VAL A 336 13.97 -4.33 15.04
CA VAL A 336 15.04 -5.34 15.12
C VAL A 336 14.70 -6.44 14.13
N GLU A 337 15.62 -6.66 13.20
CA GLU A 337 15.53 -7.68 12.17
C GLU A 337 16.58 -8.76 12.41
N VAL A 338 16.22 -10.02 12.13
CA VAL A 338 17.10 -11.17 12.20
C VAL A 338 17.02 -11.93 10.88
N GLN A 339 18.16 -12.32 10.35
CA GLN A 339 18.28 -13.18 9.17
C GLN A 339 19.00 -14.47 9.53
N ALA A 340 18.56 -15.57 8.93
CA ALA A 340 19.25 -16.85 8.91
C ALA A 340 19.37 -17.33 7.46
N LYS A 341 20.56 -17.78 7.07
CA LYS A 341 20.85 -18.35 5.75
C LYS A 341 21.58 -19.67 5.88
N HIS A 342 21.28 -20.62 5.01
CA HIS A 342 21.92 -21.93 5.04
C HIS A 342 22.07 -22.50 3.63
N HIS A 343 23.31 -22.75 3.22
CA HIS A 343 23.61 -23.45 1.99
C HIS A 343 23.30 -24.94 2.11
N MET A 344 22.60 -25.49 1.13
CA MET A 344 22.17 -26.89 1.08
C MET A 344 23.30 -27.81 0.60
N GLU A 345 24.43 -27.77 1.31
CA GLU A 345 25.59 -28.62 1.06
C GLU A 345 26.08 -29.30 2.35
N SER A 346 26.88 -30.36 2.19
CA SER A 346 27.31 -31.16 3.34
C SER A 346 28.33 -30.39 4.18
N GLY A 347 27.98 -30.14 5.45
CA GLY A 347 28.87 -29.48 6.41
C GLY A 347 28.77 -27.96 6.44
N ALA A 348 27.84 -27.37 5.68
CA ALA A 348 27.55 -25.94 5.76
C ALA A 348 27.08 -25.54 7.16
N GLU A 349 27.52 -24.38 7.63
CA GLU A 349 27.00 -23.75 8.84
C GLU A 349 25.83 -22.83 8.49
N THR A 350 24.97 -22.55 9.47
CA THR A 350 23.91 -21.53 9.30
C THR A 350 24.46 -20.18 9.68
N GLU A 351 24.38 -19.24 8.76
CA GLU A 351 24.75 -17.85 8.98
C GLU A 351 23.59 -17.10 9.63
N PHE A 352 23.89 -16.28 10.65
CA PHE A 352 22.90 -15.45 11.33
C PHE A 352 23.33 -13.99 11.33
N ASP A 353 22.38 -13.08 11.12
CA ASP A 353 22.61 -11.65 11.18
C ASP A 353 21.55 -10.98 12.07
N LEU A 354 21.97 -9.97 12.84
CA LEU A 354 21.11 -9.13 13.67
C LEU A 354 21.21 -7.69 13.16
N ILE A 355 20.06 -7.06 12.91
CA ILE A 355 19.99 -5.75 12.27
C ILE A 355 19.06 -4.82 13.08
N PRO A 356 19.59 -4.14 14.12
CA PRO A 356 18.91 -2.98 14.70
C PRO A 356 18.85 -1.85 13.66
N GLN A 357 17.69 -1.24 13.52
CA GLN A 357 17.43 -0.21 12.52
C GLN A 357 16.33 0.75 12.95
N VAL A 358 16.22 1.90 12.28
CA VAL A 358 15.14 2.86 12.47
C VAL A 358 14.73 3.49 11.15
N GLN A 359 13.47 3.31 10.77
CA GLN A 359 12.84 4.05 9.69
C GLN A 359 12.26 5.36 10.22
N VAL A 360 12.29 6.42 9.42
CA VAL A 360 11.65 7.69 9.73
C VAL A 360 10.96 8.24 8.49
N ALA A 361 9.78 8.84 8.65
CA ALA A 361 9.22 9.70 7.62
C ALA A 361 10.12 10.93 7.45
N LEU A 362 10.46 11.31 6.22
CA LEU A 362 11.37 12.42 5.90
C LEU A 362 10.61 13.70 5.53
N ASN A 363 9.44 13.59 4.90
CA ASN A 363 8.58 14.71 4.55
C ASN A 363 7.28 14.74 5.38
N THR A 364 6.51 15.82 5.26
CA THR A 364 5.26 16.03 6.00
C THR A 364 4.14 15.08 5.56
N ARG A 365 4.08 14.74 4.26
CA ARG A 365 3.12 13.76 3.70
C ARG A 365 3.41 12.31 4.11
N GLN A 366 4.62 12.02 4.58
CA GLN A 366 5.06 10.69 5.04
C GLN A 366 5.23 9.61 3.96
N HIS A 367 5.21 9.99 2.68
CA HIS A 367 5.50 9.07 1.57
C HIS A 367 6.97 9.03 1.15
N VAL A 368 7.79 9.93 1.68
CA VAL A 368 9.26 9.85 1.55
C VAL A 368 9.81 9.36 2.87
N LEU A 369 10.39 8.16 2.89
CA LEU A 369 10.87 7.48 4.10
C LEU A 369 12.39 7.26 4.00
N GLY A 370 13.07 7.29 5.14
CA GLY A 370 14.48 6.94 5.24
C GLY A 370 14.68 5.90 6.33
N ASN A 371 15.59 4.95 6.12
CA ASN A 371 15.96 3.98 7.16
C ASN A 371 17.48 3.86 7.25
N ILE A 372 17.96 3.61 8.46
CA ILE A 372 19.36 3.37 8.78
C ILE A 372 19.45 2.24 9.80
N GLY A 373 20.38 1.32 9.58
CA GLY A 373 20.65 0.21 10.49
C GLY A 373 22.04 -0.36 10.32
N VAL A 374 22.43 -1.20 11.28
CA VAL A 374 23.73 -1.87 11.26
C VAL A 374 23.48 -3.36 11.21
N LEU A 375 23.96 -4.02 10.16
CA LEU A 375 23.96 -5.47 10.06
C LEU A 375 25.16 -6.01 10.83
N VAL A 376 24.87 -6.81 11.86
CA VAL A 376 25.87 -7.45 12.72
C VAL A 376 25.83 -8.96 12.50
N PRO A 377 26.85 -9.54 11.88
CA PRO A 377 26.99 -11.00 11.79
C PRO A 377 27.12 -11.64 13.17
N VAL A 378 26.29 -12.64 13.44
CA VAL A 378 26.25 -13.39 14.71
C VAL A 378 26.87 -14.77 14.52
N GLY A 379 27.71 -15.20 15.47
CA GLY A 379 28.21 -16.57 15.51
C GLY A 379 29.46 -16.84 14.67
N SER A 380 29.94 -15.87 13.89
CA SER A 380 31.30 -15.93 13.36
C SER A 380 32.28 -15.68 14.51
N GLY A 381 33.11 -16.67 14.84
CA GLY A 381 34.12 -16.56 15.88
C GLY A 381 35.12 -15.43 15.59
N ALA A 382 36.02 -15.18 16.54
CA ALA A 382 37.15 -14.25 16.41
C ALA A 382 38.21 -14.74 15.41
N ASP A 383 37.78 -15.15 14.22
CA ASP A 383 38.60 -15.67 13.14
C ASP A 383 38.82 -14.59 12.08
N GLU A 384 39.93 -14.72 11.37
CA GLU A 384 40.40 -13.86 10.26
C GLU A 384 39.42 -13.77 9.08
N TYR A 385 38.36 -14.59 9.08
CA TYR A 385 37.30 -14.68 8.05
C TYR A 385 35.92 -14.20 8.53
N ALA A 386 35.86 -13.45 9.63
CA ALA A 386 34.60 -12.89 10.13
C ALA A 386 33.94 -11.99 9.06
N ARG A 387 32.65 -12.21 8.78
CA ARG A 387 31.85 -11.35 7.89
C ARG A 387 31.85 -9.92 8.47
N PRO A 388 32.07 -8.87 7.66
CA PRO A 388 32.12 -7.51 8.17
C PRO A 388 30.74 -7.05 8.65
N MET A 389 30.72 -6.19 9.66
CA MET A 389 29.55 -5.39 9.96
C MET A 389 29.29 -4.43 8.81
N ARG A 390 28.02 -4.16 8.53
CA ARG A 390 27.63 -3.25 7.46
C ARG A 390 26.68 -2.18 7.96
N LEU A 391 27.00 -0.92 7.70
CA LEU A 391 26.02 0.15 7.81
C LEU A 391 25.16 0.11 6.55
N VAL A 392 23.84 0.02 6.69
CA VAL A 392 22.89 -0.01 5.58
C VAL A 392 21.89 1.12 5.74
N VAL A 393 21.58 1.80 4.65
CA VAL A 393 20.61 2.87 4.56
C VAL A 393 19.73 2.72 3.34
N TYR A 394 18.53 3.29 3.38
CA TYR A 394 17.78 3.59 2.17
C TYR A 394 17.04 4.91 2.25
N VAL A 395 16.70 5.44 1.09
CA VAL A 395 15.61 6.40 0.89
C VAL A 395 14.56 5.75 0.01
N LEU A 396 13.31 5.83 0.42
CA LEU A 396 12.15 5.26 -0.23
C LEU A 396 11.17 6.38 -0.58
N LEU A 397 10.56 6.26 -1.74
CA LEU A 397 9.44 7.07 -2.21
C LEU A 397 8.28 6.14 -2.53
N ASP A 398 7.18 6.24 -1.78
CA ASP A 398 5.89 5.71 -2.23
C ASP A 398 5.36 6.69 -3.28
N TRP A 399 5.45 6.31 -4.56
CA TRP A 399 5.13 7.22 -5.65
C TRP A 399 3.63 7.31 -5.94
N PHE A 400 2.82 6.49 -5.25
CA PHE A 400 1.37 6.64 -5.23
C PHE A 400 0.93 7.97 -4.64
N ASP A 401 1.54 8.33 -3.51
CA ASP A 401 1.19 9.53 -2.73
C ASP A 401 1.78 10.82 -3.29
N GLY A 402 2.57 10.73 -4.35
CA GLY A 402 3.04 11.89 -5.12
C GLY A 402 4.53 11.87 -5.40
N GLY A 403 5.01 13.01 -5.93
CA GLY A 403 6.40 13.16 -6.31
C GLY A 403 7.34 13.31 -5.11
N PHE A 404 8.64 13.04 -5.33
CA PHE A 404 9.68 13.20 -4.31
C PHE A 404 9.74 14.61 -3.71
N PHE A 405 9.44 15.66 -4.49
CA PHE A 405 9.50 17.07 -4.05
C PHE A 405 8.15 17.60 -3.52
N GLU A 406 7.15 16.74 -3.38
CA GLU A 406 5.83 17.12 -2.88
C GLU A 406 5.69 16.78 -1.38
N GLY A 407 4.78 17.47 -0.70
CA GLY A 407 4.42 17.15 0.68
C GLY A 407 5.52 17.38 1.73
N TRP A 408 6.46 18.30 1.49
CA TRP A 408 7.53 18.66 2.43
C TRP A 408 7.08 19.59 3.55
#